data_AF-A0A8J7TPE8-F1
#
_entry.id   AF-A0A8J7TPE8-F1
#
_cell.length_a   1.000
_cell.length_b   1.000
_cell.length_c   1.000
_cell.angle_alpha   90.00
_cell.angle_beta   90.00
_cell.angle_gamma   90.00
#
_symmetry.space_group_name_H-M   'P 1'
#
loop_
_entity.id
_entity.type
_entity.pdbx_description
1 polymer ?
#
loop_
_entity_poly.entity_id
_entity_poly.type
_entity_poly.pdbx_seq_one_letter_code
_entity_poly.pdbx_strand_id
1 'polypeptide(L)'
;MLTQRAQWPHTVQDIVKALDGVWGLIGAHGTNGNLYRLERSLHEPYVYTLTEYRGEDESDVVKREEYGQAERQKAIDTFALALGFNLT
;
A
#
# COMPACT_ATOMS: atom_id res chain seq x y z
N MET A 1 -2.57 3.30 -30.01
CA MET A 1 -1.85 3.66 -28.77
C MET A 1 -2.73 3.23 -27.62
N LEU A 2 -2.31 2.25 -26.82
CA LEU A 2 -2.98 1.95 -25.55
C LEU A 2 -2.69 3.12 -24.62
N THR A 3 -3.69 3.95 -24.34
CA THR A 3 -3.59 5.00 -23.33
C THR A 3 -3.42 4.30 -21.99
N GLN A 4 -2.19 4.18 -21.51
CA GLN A 4 -1.92 3.62 -20.20
C GLN A 4 -2.57 4.56 -19.18
N ARG A 5 -3.67 4.13 -18.56
CA ARG A 5 -4.36 4.92 -17.54
C ARG A 5 -3.36 5.20 -16.42
N ALA A 6 -3.33 6.45 -15.92
CA ALA A 6 -2.54 6.78 -14.74
C ALA A 6 -2.89 5.80 -13.61
N GLN A 7 -1.87 5.13 -13.09
CA GLN A 7 -2.05 4.18 -12.01
C GLN A 7 -2.34 4.97 -10.74
N TRP A 8 -3.45 4.65 -10.07
CA TRP A 8 -3.73 5.14 -8.73
C TRP A 8 -2.99 4.24 -7.71
N PRO A 9 -2.49 4.76 -6.58
CA PRO A 9 -2.48 6.16 -6.13
C PRO A 9 -1.56 7.05 -6.97
N HIS A 10 -1.87 8.35 -7.09
CA HIS A 10 -1.05 9.30 -7.87
C HIS A 10 -0.05 10.06 -6.99
N THR A 11 -0.34 10.19 -5.70
CA THR A 11 0.47 10.91 -4.71
C THR A 11 0.54 10.13 -3.40
N VAL A 12 1.56 10.38 -2.57
CA VAL A 12 1.62 9.84 -1.20
C VAL A 12 0.40 10.27 -0.37
N GLN A 13 -0.14 11.47 -0.65
CA GLN A 13 -1.34 11.95 0.02
C GLN A 13 -2.58 11.11 -0.32
N ASP A 14 -2.66 10.48 -1.49
CA ASP A 14 -3.75 9.57 -1.82
C ASP A 14 -3.70 8.31 -0.95
N ILE A 15 -2.49 7.81 -0.66
CA ILE A 15 -2.24 6.69 0.25
C ILE A 15 -2.74 7.04 1.66
N VAL A 16 -2.31 8.20 2.16
CA VAL A 16 -2.74 8.73 3.47
C VAL A 16 -4.26 8.81 3.56
N LYS A 17 -4.91 9.42 2.56
CA LYS A 17 -6.37 9.59 2.54
C LYS A 17 -7.11 8.25 2.49
N ALA A 18 -6.60 7.27 1.77
CA ALA A 18 -7.19 5.94 1.71
C ALA A 18 -7.11 5.21 3.06
N LEU A 19 -5.97 5.30 3.75
CA LEU A 19 -5.78 4.70 5.08
C LEU A 19 -6.58 5.40 6.19
N ASP A 20 -6.73 6.71 6.10
CA ASP A 20 -7.55 7.48 7.04
C ASP A 20 -9.05 7.34 6.72
N GLY A 21 -9.39 6.75 5.56
CA GLY A 21 -10.75 6.41 5.17
C GLY A 21 -11.39 5.33 6.04
N VAL A 22 -12.71 5.15 5.88
CA VAL A 22 -13.54 4.22 6.68
C VAL A 22 -13.01 2.80 6.65
N TRP A 23 -12.54 2.34 5.49
CA TRP A 23 -12.02 0.98 5.30
C TRP A 23 -10.55 0.82 5.63
N GLY A 24 -9.81 1.94 5.75
CA GLY A 24 -8.39 1.92 6.06
C GLY A 24 -7.53 1.08 5.12
N LEU A 25 -7.85 1.03 3.84
CA LEU A 25 -7.23 0.08 2.89
C LEU A 25 -6.82 0.79 1.60
N ILE A 26 -5.68 0.39 1.06
CA ILE A 26 -5.22 0.75 -0.27
C ILE A 26 -4.49 -0.42 -0.93
N GLY A 27 -4.67 -0.60 -2.25
CA GLY A 27 -3.92 -1.57 -3.03
C GLY A 27 -3.53 -1.02 -4.41
N ALA A 28 -2.36 -1.43 -4.90
CA ALA A 28 -1.81 -1.03 -6.20
C ALA A 28 -0.66 -1.95 -6.62
N HIS A 29 -0.36 -1.98 -7.93
CA HIS A 29 0.77 -2.74 -8.48
C HIS A 29 2.11 -2.08 -8.19
N GLY A 30 3.04 -2.86 -7.65
CA GLY A 30 4.42 -2.46 -7.53
C GLY A 30 5.14 -2.44 -8.88
N THR A 31 6.31 -1.82 -8.89
CA THR A 31 7.19 -1.76 -10.07
C THR A 31 7.69 -3.15 -10.52
N ASN A 32 7.60 -4.16 -9.66
CA ASN A 32 7.93 -5.56 -9.95
C ASN A 32 6.76 -6.35 -10.55
N GLY A 33 5.57 -5.75 -10.74
CA GLY A 33 4.37 -6.41 -11.27
C GLY A 33 3.54 -7.18 -10.23
N ASN A 34 3.93 -7.17 -8.96
CA ASN A 34 3.16 -7.76 -7.86
C ASN A 34 2.11 -6.78 -7.32
N LEU A 35 1.00 -7.31 -6.81
CA LEU A 35 -0.02 -6.54 -6.13
C LEU A 35 0.42 -6.28 -4.69
N TYR A 36 0.44 -5.01 -4.29
CA TYR A 36 0.66 -4.61 -2.90
C TYR A 36 -0.64 -4.12 -2.28
N ARG A 37 -0.84 -4.44 -1.01
CA ARG A 37 -1.96 -3.97 -0.20
C ARG A 37 -1.47 -3.45 1.14
N LEU A 38 -1.84 -2.22 1.48
CA LEU A 38 -1.60 -1.63 2.79
C LEU A 38 -2.94 -1.42 3.50
N GLU A 39 -3.05 -1.98 4.70
CA GLU A 39 -4.27 -1.98 5.51
C GLU A 39 -3.99 -1.40 6.90
N ARG A 40 -4.90 -0.60 7.44
CA ARG A 40 -4.95 -0.13 8.83
C ARG A 40 -6.04 -0.90 9.56
N SER A 41 -5.74 -1.42 10.75
CA SER A 41 -6.76 -2.04 11.61
C SER A 41 -7.91 -1.07 11.94
N LEU A 42 -9.11 -1.60 12.13
CA LEU A 42 -10.31 -0.79 12.39
C LEU A 42 -10.35 -0.19 13.81
N HIS A 43 -9.56 -0.74 14.73
CA HIS A 43 -9.58 -0.40 16.13
C HIS A 43 -8.19 -0.10 16.67
N GLU A 44 -8.15 0.75 17.69
CA GLU A 44 -6.94 1.11 18.41
C GLU A 44 -6.49 -0.02 19.37
N PRO A 45 -5.17 -0.21 19.55
CA PRO A 45 -4.08 0.49 18.88
C PRO A 45 -3.98 0.13 17.38
N TYR A 46 -3.74 1.13 16.53
CA TYR A 46 -3.71 0.87 15.08
C TYR A 46 -2.49 0.05 14.70
N VAL A 47 -2.72 -0.95 13.85
CA VAL A 47 -1.68 -1.77 13.20
C VAL A 47 -1.81 -1.58 11.70
N TYR A 48 -0.68 -1.37 11.03
CA TYR A 48 -0.61 -1.27 9.58
C TYR A 48 0.00 -2.54 9.02
N THR A 49 -0.73 -3.24 8.15
CA THR A 49 -0.28 -4.47 7.50
C THR A 49 0.00 -4.21 6.03
N LEU A 50 1.25 -4.38 5.61
CA LEU A 50 1.65 -4.38 4.21
C LEU A 50 1.74 -5.83 3.73
N THR A 51 1.00 -6.17 2.68
CA THR A 51 1.04 -7.50 2.05
C THR A 51 1.42 -7.36 0.58
N GLU A 52 2.35 -8.19 0.13
CA GLU A 52 2.74 -8.37 -1.27
C GLU A 52 2.22 -9.71 -1.76
N TYR A 53 1.51 -9.69 -2.89
CA TYR A 53 0.94 -10.86 -3.56
C TYR A 53 1.62 -11.07 -4.91
N ARG A 54 1.77 -12.34 -5.34
CA ARG A 54 2.38 -12.63 -6.64
C ARG A 54 1.44 -12.25 -7.78
N GLY A 55 1.86 -11.30 -8.62
CA GLY A 55 1.00 -10.79 -9.69
C GLY A 55 -0.32 -10.26 -9.14
N GLU A 56 -1.44 -10.78 -9.63
CA GLU A 56 -2.81 -10.45 -9.18
C GLU A 56 -3.40 -11.51 -8.22
N ASP A 57 -2.65 -12.56 -7.88
CA ASP A 57 -3.18 -13.66 -7.08
C ASP A 57 -3.16 -13.32 -5.59
N GLU A 58 -4.26 -12.78 -5.09
CA GLU A 58 -4.46 -12.45 -3.67
C GLU A 58 -4.36 -13.69 -2.73
N SER A 59 -4.28 -14.91 -3.27
CA SER A 59 -4.06 -16.13 -2.48
C SER A 59 -2.58 -16.50 -2.33
N ASP A 60 -1.69 -15.97 -3.18
CA ASP A 60 -0.24 -16.24 -3.13
C ASP A 60 0.50 -15.07 -2.47
N VAL A 61 0.58 -15.10 -1.14
CA VAL A 61 1.31 -14.11 -0.34
C VAL A 61 2.81 -14.34 -0.46
N VAL A 62 3.50 -13.38 -1.06
CA VAL A 62 4.97 -13.35 -1.18
C VAL A 62 5.60 -12.83 0.10
N LYS A 63 5.03 -11.75 0.66
CA LYS A 63 5.56 -11.09 1.85
C LYS A 63 4.45 -10.43 2.65
N ARG A 64 4.57 -10.42 3.97
CA ARG A 64 3.70 -9.68 4.89
C ARG A 64 4.53 -9.02 5.97
N GLU A 65 4.30 -7.74 6.19
CA GLU A 65 4.97 -6.91 7.20
C GLU A 65 3.93 -6.14 8.01
N GLU A 66 4.18 -6.02 9.31
CA GLU A 66 3.29 -5.31 10.23
C GLU A 66 4.06 -4.18 10.91
N TYR A 67 3.38 -3.04 11.05
CA TYR A 67 3.92 -1.83 11.65
C TYR A 67 2.96 -1.35 12.73
N GLY A 68 3.49 -1.01 13.90
CA GLY A 68 2.70 -0.43 14.97
C GLY A 68 2.26 1.01 14.64
N GLN A 69 1.36 1.57 15.45
CA GLN A 69 0.86 2.93 15.27
C GLN A 69 1.97 3.99 15.16
N ALA A 70 3.04 3.85 15.94
CA ALA A 70 4.20 4.74 15.92
C ALA A 70 4.99 4.67 14.60
N GLU A 71 4.87 3.57 13.86
CA GLU A 71 5.57 3.33 12.59
C GLU A 71 4.67 3.60 11.36
N ARG A 72 3.53 4.29 11.54
CA ARG A 72 2.61 4.64 10.44
C ARG A 72 3.33 5.19 9.22
N GLN A 73 4.21 6.17 9.42
CA GLN A 73 4.90 6.83 8.31
C GLN A 73 5.81 5.84 7.56
N LYS A 74 6.53 4.98 8.30
CA LYS A 74 7.39 3.94 7.72
C LYS A 74 6.58 2.94 6.88
N ALA A 75 5.37 2.57 7.31
CA ALA A 75 4.49 1.69 6.53
C ALA A 75 4.06 2.35 5.20
N ILE A 76 3.67 3.63 5.26
CA ILE A 76 3.29 4.44 4.09
C ILE A 76 4.47 4.58 3.13
N ASP A 77 5.65 4.92 3.65
CA ASP A 77 6.86 5.10 2.85
C ASP A 77 7.28 3.79 2.17
N THR A 78 7.19 2.67 2.89
CA THR A 78 7.52 1.34 2.33
C THR A 78 6.58 0.99 1.17
N PHE A 79 5.28 1.22 1.33
CA PHE A 79 4.30 1.02 0.27
C PHE A 79 4.54 1.97 -0.91
N ALA A 80 4.76 3.26 -0.66
CA ALA A 80 5.04 4.25 -1.70
C ALA A 80 6.31 3.91 -2.51
N LEU A 81 7.38 3.48 -1.84
CA LEU A 81 8.62 3.06 -2.50
C LEU A 81 8.40 1.82 -3.38
N ALA A 82 7.61 0.84 -2.93
CA ALA A 82 7.29 -0.34 -3.74
C ALA A 82 6.56 0.02 -5.06
N LEU A 83 5.73 1.07 -5.01
CA LEU A 83 5.04 1.63 -6.18
C LEU A 83 5.92 2.56 -7.04
N GLY A 84 7.16 2.84 -6.63
CA GLY A 84 8.11 3.66 -7.40
C GLY A 84 8.02 5.16 -7.15
N PHE A 85 7.43 5.60 -6.02
CA PHE A 85 7.46 7.01 -5.64
C PHE A 85 8.87 7.42 -5.19
N ASN A 86 9.34 8.59 -5.64
CA ASN A 86 10.56 9.20 -5.12
C ASN A 86 10.23 10.04 -3.88
N LEU A 87 10.53 9.50 -2.70
CA LEU A 87 10.42 10.22 -1.43
C LEU A 87 11.67 11.10 -1.29
N THR A 88 11.47 12.42 -1.18
CA THR A 88 12.56 13.41 -1.12
C THR A 88 12.73 13.91 0.31
#